data_AF-A0A5E3W7S2-F1
#
_entry.id   AF-A0A5E3W7S2-F1
#
_cell.length_a   1.000
_cell.length_b   1.000
_cell.length_c   1.000
_cell.angle_alpha   90.00
_cell.angle_beta   90.00
_cell.angle_gamma   90.00
#
_symmetry.space_group_name_H-M   'P 1'
#
loop_
_entity.id
_entity.type
_entity.pdbx_description
1 polymer ?
#
loop_
_entity_poly.entity_id
_entity_poly.type
_entity_poly.pdbx_seq_one_letter_code
_entity_poly.pdbx_strand_id
1 'polypeptide(L)'
;MNGDGKSQADWTKSLVQLARNAELKKNALALQIHTAHILAAHASLDAKEQEIQDVKEQKNKLDSERARLLACLVEVNADRDKMDMKALQIEDECSELRKRIDTIKDGEYIAAKTDVDKLREELGHPPLQSLQSLLDEKSQQYLQERLAESAAKRTADEASLNGAPSAKRRGRPKGSRNKKLGEGEPSSANS
;
A
#
# COMPACT_ATOMS: atom_id res chain seq x y z
N MET A 1 1.71 42.62 98.39
CA MET A 1 1.72 41.42 97.53
C MET A 1 0.75 41.67 96.39
N ASN A 2 1.21 42.16 95.22
CA ASN A 2 0.38 42.46 94.03
C ASN A 2 1.23 42.31 92.74
N GLY A 3 1.95 41.21 92.60
CA GLY A 3 2.87 40.95 91.47
C GLY A 3 2.43 39.85 90.51
N ASP A 4 1.68 38.83 90.98
CA ASP A 4 1.45 37.60 90.20
C ASP A 4 0.44 37.72 89.06
N GLY A 5 -0.60 38.57 89.18
CA GLY A 5 -1.67 38.64 88.17
C GLY A 5 -1.26 39.25 86.83
N LYS A 6 -0.20 40.08 86.81
CA LYS A 6 0.26 40.77 85.58
C LYS A 6 1.11 39.84 84.71
N SER A 7 2.01 39.09 85.34
CA SER A 7 2.77 38.02 84.69
C SER A 7 1.85 36.91 84.19
N GLN A 8 0.73 36.62 84.90
CA GLN A 8 -0.25 35.64 84.47
C GLN A 8 -0.99 36.05 83.17
N ALA A 9 -1.35 37.32 83.06
CA ALA A 9 -2.02 37.86 81.87
C ALA A 9 -1.09 37.91 80.64
N ASP A 10 0.21 38.11 80.83
CA ASP A 10 1.17 38.22 79.73
C ASP A 10 1.55 36.85 79.13
N TRP A 11 1.67 35.78 79.93
CA TRP A 11 1.86 34.43 79.35
C TRP A 11 0.61 33.94 78.61
N THR A 12 -0.58 34.27 79.12
CA THR A 12 -1.84 33.88 78.47
C THR A 12 -1.96 34.51 77.08
N LYS A 13 -1.59 35.79 76.92
CA LYS A 13 -1.54 36.46 75.61
C LYS A 13 -0.50 35.83 74.68
N SER A 14 0.69 35.53 75.21
CA SER A 14 1.76 34.88 74.44
C SER A 14 1.33 33.49 73.94
N LEU A 15 0.64 32.71 74.79
CA LEU A 15 0.11 31.40 74.41
C LEU A 15 -0.95 31.49 73.31
N VAL A 16 -1.88 32.45 73.40
CA VAL A 16 -2.90 32.68 72.36
C VAL A 16 -2.24 33.11 71.05
N GLN A 17 -1.23 33.97 71.09
CA GLN A 17 -0.47 34.36 69.89
C GLN A 17 0.25 33.17 69.27
N LEU A 18 0.86 32.31 70.09
CA LEU A 18 1.56 31.11 69.62
C LEU A 18 0.58 30.12 68.98
N ALA A 19 -0.59 29.90 69.59
CA ALA A 19 -1.65 29.07 69.02
C ALA A 19 -2.18 29.62 67.69
N ARG A 20 -2.42 30.93 67.59
CA ARG A 20 -2.82 31.59 66.33
C ARG A 20 -1.75 31.47 65.25
N ASN A 21 -0.47 31.60 65.62
CA ASN A 21 0.65 31.45 64.68
C ASN A 21 0.77 29.99 64.20
N ALA A 22 0.56 29.02 65.09
CA ALA A 22 0.54 27.60 64.73
C ALA A 22 -0.60 27.29 63.74
N GLU A 23 -1.81 27.79 64.01
CA GLU A 23 -2.96 27.62 63.12
C GLU A 23 -2.74 28.32 61.77
N LEU A 24 -2.17 29.53 61.76
CA LEU A 24 -1.81 30.23 60.53
C LEU A 24 -0.82 29.43 59.68
N LYS A 25 0.23 28.88 60.29
CA LYS A 25 1.22 28.05 59.59
C LYS A 25 0.62 26.77 59.03
N LYS A 26 -0.27 26.12 59.79
CA LYS A 26 -1.01 24.94 59.33
C LYS A 26 -1.87 25.27 58.10
N ASN A 27 -2.63 26.37 58.14
CA ASN A 27 -3.47 26.79 57.02
C ASN A 27 -2.65 27.23 55.80
N ALA A 28 -1.51 27.90 56.01
CA ALA A 28 -0.59 28.26 54.94
C ALA A 28 -0.01 27.01 54.25
N LEU A 29 0.38 26.00 55.02
CA LEU A 29 0.87 24.73 54.48
C LEU A 29 -0.23 23.99 53.70
N ALA A 30 -1.44 23.92 54.24
CA ALA A 30 -2.58 23.31 53.55
C ALA A 30 -2.84 24.02 52.20
N LEU A 31 -2.82 25.35 52.18
CA LEU A 31 -2.95 26.14 50.96
C LEU A 31 -1.83 25.83 49.96
N GLN A 32 -0.58 25.73 50.40
CA GLN A 32 0.54 25.36 49.54
C GLN A 32 0.37 23.97 48.91
N ILE A 33 -0.09 22.99 49.68
CA ILE A 33 -0.37 21.63 49.19
C ILE A 33 -1.49 21.67 48.15
N HIS A 34 -2.60 22.38 48.43
CA HIS A 34 -3.69 22.52 47.47
C HIS A 34 -3.23 23.21 46.18
N THR A 35 -2.46 24.28 46.28
CA THR A 35 -1.87 24.95 45.10
C THR A 35 -0.99 24.00 44.30
N ALA A 36 -0.14 23.20 44.94
CA ALA A 36 0.69 22.21 44.25
C ALA A 36 -0.15 21.15 43.52
N HIS A 37 -1.23 20.66 44.15
CA HIS A 37 -2.15 19.72 43.51
C HIS A 37 -2.87 20.34 42.30
N ILE A 38 -3.32 21.59 42.40
CA ILE A 38 -3.96 22.31 41.29
C ILE A 38 -2.98 22.47 40.13
N LEU A 39 -1.74 22.88 40.39
CA LEU A 39 -0.71 23.03 39.36
C LEU A 39 -0.39 21.70 38.66
N ALA A 40 -0.28 20.60 39.43
CA ALA A 40 -0.05 19.28 38.87
C ALA A 40 -1.23 18.80 38.00
N ALA A 41 -2.47 19.03 38.46
CA ALA A 41 -3.66 18.72 37.68
C ALA A 41 -3.74 19.56 36.39
N HIS A 42 -3.38 20.84 36.43
CA HIS A 42 -3.30 21.70 35.25
C HIS A 42 -2.28 21.19 34.23
N ALA A 43 -1.06 20.88 34.66
CA ALA A 43 -0.05 20.33 33.75
C ALA A 43 -0.51 19.01 33.10
N SER A 44 -1.23 18.16 33.86
CA SER A 44 -1.82 16.94 33.31
C SER A 44 -2.97 17.21 32.34
N LEU A 45 -3.76 18.25 32.57
CA LEU A 45 -4.84 18.66 31.67
C LEU A 45 -4.26 19.15 30.35
N ASP A 46 -3.29 20.07 30.38
CA ASP A 46 -2.64 20.62 29.18
C ASP A 46 -2.00 19.50 28.32
N ALA A 47 -1.35 18.53 28.96
CA ALA A 47 -0.79 17.38 28.27
C ALA A 47 -1.87 16.54 27.56
N LYS A 48 -3.03 16.35 28.20
CA LYS A 48 -4.15 15.61 27.62
C LYS A 48 -4.85 16.38 26.50
N GLU A 49 -4.96 17.70 26.62
CA GLU A 49 -5.50 18.54 25.55
C GLU A 49 -4.61 18.49 24.31
N GLN A 50 -3.28 18.53 24.48
CA GLN A 50 -2.35 18.35 23.38
C GLN A 50 -2.48 16.96 22.73
N GLU A 51 -2.56 15.89 23.54
CA GLU A 51 -2.75 14.53 23.03
C GLU A 51 -4.05 14.39 22.21
N ILE A 52 -5.14 15.03 22.68
CA ILE A 52 -6.41 15.07 21.94
C ILE A 52 -6.24 15.77 20.59
N GLN A 53 -5.50 16.88 20.56
CA GLN A 53 -5.25 17.62 19.33
C GLN A 53 -4.43 16.78 18.34
N ASP A 54 -3.37 16.14 18.79
CA ASP A 54 -2.53 15.27 17.97
C ASP A 54 -3.34 14.11 17.36
N VAL A 55 -4.22 13.48 18.16
CA VAL A 55 -5.11 12.41 17.69
C VAL A 55 -6.10 12.92 16.63
N LYS A 56 -6.69 14.11 16.82
CA LYS A 56 -7.59 14.72 15.83
C LYS A 56 -6.88 14.98 14.50
N GLU A 57 -5.65 15.48 14.55
CA GLU A 57 -4.86 15.74 13.35
C GLU A 57 -4.48 14.45 12.62
N GLN A 58 -4.07 13.41 13.34
CA GLN A 58 -3.80 12.10 12.75
C GLN A 58 -5.05 11.51 12.09
N LYS A 59 -6.21 11.61 12.76
CA LYS A 59 -7.48 11.17 12.19
C LYS A 59 -7.80 11.91 10.88
N ASN A 60 -7.67 13.23 10.86
CA ASN A 60 -7.94 14.03 9.65
C ASN A 60 -7.03 13.65 8.47
N LYS A 61 -5.75 13.33 8.74
CA LYS A 61 -4.82 12.82 7.72
C LYS A 61 -5.28 11.48 7.17
N LEU A 62 -5.67 10.55 8.05
CA LEU A 62 -6.19 9.24 7.63
C LEU A 62 -7.49 9.35 6.83
N ASP A 63 -8.41 10.21 7.24
CA ASP A 63 -9.66 10.45 6.52
C ASP A 63 -9.40 11.03 5.11
N SER A 64 -8.41 11.91 4.98
CA SER A 64 -7.99 12.46 3.69
C SER A 64 -7.38 11.40 2.77
N GLU A 65 -6.48 10.55 3.30
CA GLU A 65 -5.93 9.43 2.53
C GLU A 65 -7.00 8.41 2.16
N ARG A 66 -7.95 8.12 3.06
CA ARG A 66 -9.09 7.25 2.77
C ARG A 66 -9.90 7.81 1.60
N ALA A 67 -10.21 9.11 1.61
CA ALA A 67 -10.94 9.76 0.51
C ALA A 67 -10.15 9.67 -0.82
N ARG A 68 -8.84 9.92 -0.79
CA ARG A 68 -7.97 9.80 -1.96
C ARG A 68 -7.95 8.38 -2.53
N LEU A 69 -7.79 7.37 -1.67
CA LEU A 69 -7.78 5.97 -2.09
C LEU A 69 -9.12 5.51 -2.67
N LEU A 70 -10.23 5.98 -2.10
CA LEU A 70 -11.56 5.70 -2.65
C LEU A 70 -11.73 6.31 -4.04
N ALA A 71 -11.25 7.53 -4.27
CA ALA A 71 -11.27 8.16 -5.59
C ALA A 71 -10.44 7.34 -6.61
N CYS A 72 -9.22 6.93 -6.26
CA CYS A 72 -8.40 6.07 -7.11
C CYS A 72 -9.08 4.73 -7.41
N LEU A 73 -9.78 4.13 -6.44
CA LEU A 73 -10.50 2.87 -6.66
C LEU A 73 -11.66 3.03 -7.65
N VAL A 74 -12.36 4.16 -7.60
CA VAL A 74 -13.41 4.48 -8.58
C VAL A 74 -12.83 4.58 -9.99
N GLU A 75 -11.69 5.26 -10.16
CA GLU A 75 -11.01 5.37 -11.45
C GLU A 75 -10.60 4.00 -12.00
N VAL A 76 -9.96 3.16 -11.16
CA VAL A 76 -9.56 1.80 -11.56
C VAL A 76 -10.76 0.95 -11.98
N ASN A 77 -11.88 1.05 -11.27
CA ASN A 77 -13.09 0.33 -11.63
C ASN A 77 -13.66 0.83 -12.98
N ALA A 78 -13.67 2.14 -13.22
CA ALA A 78 -14.12 2.70 -14.49
C ALA A 78 -13.22 2.25 -15.67
N ASP A 79 -11.90 2.21 -15.46
CA ASP A 79 -10.96 1.71 -16.46
C ASP A 79 -11.13 0.22 -16.74
N ARG A 80 -11.39 -0.58 -15.70
CA ARG A 80 -11.73 -2.01 -15.85
C ARG A 80 -12.98 -2.17 -16.70
N ASP A 81 -14.07 -1.47 -16.37
CA ASP A 81 -15.33 -1.58 -17.10
C ASP A 81 -15.15 -1.15 -18.58
N LYS A 82 -14.31 -0.14 -18.83
CA LYS A 82 -13.94 0.26 -20.19
C LYS A 82 -13.14 -0.82 -20.93
N MET A 83 -12.25 -1.54 -20.25
CA MET A 83 -11.51 -2.65 -20.86
C MET A 83 -12.42 -3.84 -21.13
N ASP A 84 -13.36 -4.14 -20.23
CA ASP A 84 -14.34 -5.21 -20.42
C ASP A 84 -15.21 -4.95 -21.66
N MET A 85 -15.69 -3.71 -21.83
CA MET A 85 -16.44 -3.32 -23.03
C MET A 85 -15.61 -3.46 -24.32
N LYS A 86 -14.32 -3.09 -24.29
CA LYS A 86 -13.42 -3.27 -25.44
C LYS A 86 -13.15 -4.75 -25.73
N ALA A 87 -13.02 -5.58 -24.69
CA ALA A 87 -12.82 -7.01 -24.85
C ALA A 87 -14.02 -7.64 -25.55
N LEU A 88 -15.24 -7.32 -25.10
CA LEU A 88 -16.48 -7.76 -25.74
C LEU A 88 -16.56 -7.32 -27.20
N GLN A 89 -16.23 -6.05 -27.48
CA GLN A 89 -16.19 -5.55 -28.86
C GLN A 89 -15.21 -6.34 -29.75
N ILE A 90 -13.99 -6.60 -29.25
CA ILE A 90 -12.99 -7.36 -30.00
C ILE A 90 -13.43 -8.82 -30.19
N GLU A 91 -14.09 -9.42 -29.21
CA GLU A 91 -14.65 -10.78 -29.31
C GLU A 91 -15.74 -10.86 -30.39
N ASP A 92 -16.64 -9.88 -30.43
CA ASP A 92 -17.68 -9.78 -31.47
C ASP A 92 -17.06 -9.59 -32.85
N GLU A 93 -16.12 -8.65 -33.01
CA GLU A 93 -15.39 -8.43 -34.27
C GLU A 93 -14.64 -9.70 -34.72
N CYS A 94 -14.00 -10.42 -33.78
CA CYS A 94 -13.35 -11.69 -34.07
C CYS A 94 -14.34 -12.76 -34.52
N SER A 95 -15.52 -12.83 -33.89
CA SER A 95 -16.61 -13.75 -34.27
C SER A 95 -17.11 -13.45 -35.68
N GLU A 96 -17.32 -12.17 -36.00
CA GLU A 96 -17.74 -11.72 -37.34
C GLU A 96 -16.69 -12.04 -38.41
N LEU A 97 -15.41 -11.77 -38.12
CA LEU A 97 -14.32 -12.09 -39.04
C LEU A 97 -14.21 -13.59 -39.29
N ARG A 98 -14.34 -14.44 -38.26
CA ARG A 98 -14.35 -15.90 -38.42
C ARG A 98 -15.51 -16.35 -39.31
N LYS A 99 -16.72 -15.86 -39.05
CA LYS A 99 -17.91 -16.16 -39.88
C LYS A 99 -17.70 -15.73 -41.33
N ARG A 100 -17.11 -14.55 -41.55
CA ARG A 100 -16.81 -14.04 -42.90
C ARG A 100 -15.76 -14.90 -43.61
N ILE A 101 -14.70 -15.31 -42.90
CA ILE A 101 -13.70 -16.24 -43.43
C ILE A 101 -14.35 -17.55 -43.85
N ASP A 102 -15.18 -18.15 -42.99
CA ASP A 102 -15.86 -19.41 -43.29
C ASP A 102 -16.79 -19.26 -44.50
N THR A 103 -17.55 -18.17 -44.58
CA THR A 103 -18.43 -17.89 -45.72
C THR A 103 -17.66 -17.79 -47.04
N ILE A 104 -16.54 -17.06 -47.07
CA ILE A 104 -15.73 -16.89 -48.28
C ILE A 104 -15.04 -18.21 -48.63
N LYS A 105 -14.48 -18.89 -47.63
CA LYS A 105 -13.75 -20.14 -47.78
C LYS A 105 -14.65 -21.23 -48.36
N ASP A 106 -15.83 -21.43 -47.78
CA ASP A 106 -16.72 -22.53 -48.13
C ASP A 106 -17.60 -22.21 -49.36
N GLY A 107 -17.71 -20.94 -49.74
CA GLY A 107 -18.42 -20.50 -50.93
C GLY A 107 -17.50 -20.22 -52.12
N GLU A 108 -17.22 -18.94 -52.34
CA GLU A 108 -16.58 -18.42 -53.56
C GLU A 108 -15.16 -18.98 -53.76
N TYR A 109 -14.40 -19.17 -52.69
CA TYR A 109 -13.01 -19.62 -52.78
C TYR A 109 -12.88 -21.05 -53.31
N ILE A 110 -13.68 -22.01 -52.80
CA ILE A 110 -13.62 -23.40 -53.26
C ILE A 110 -14.04 -23.51 -54.72
N ALA A 111 -15.10 -22.79 -55.13
CA ALA A 111 -15.54 -22.76 -56.52
C ALA A 111 -14.42 -22.23 -57.44
N ALA A 112 -13.86 -21.07 -57.11
CA ALA A 112 -12.77 -20.47 -57.88
C ALA A 112 -11.52 -21.35 -57.91
N LYS A 113 -11.12 -21.96 -56.78
CA LYS A 113 -9.97 -22.86 -56.73
C LYS A 113 -10.17 -24.07 -57.63
N THR A 114 -11.36 -24.66 -57.61
CA THR A 114 -11.70 -25.83 -58.43
C THR A 114 -11.60 -25.49 -59.92
N ASP A 115 -12.11 -24.34 -60.34
CA ASP A 115 -12.06 -23.90 -61.73
C ASP A 115 -10.61 -23.60 -62.19
N VAL A 116 -9.81 -22.96 -61.34
CA VAL A 116 -8.39 -22.71 -61.62
C VAL A 116 -7.58 -24.01 -61.70
N ASP A 117 -7.82 -24.96 -60.80
CA ASP A 117 -7.12 -26.25 -60.82
C ASP A 117 -7.45 -27.06 -62.07
N LYS A 118 -8.70 -27.03 -62.56
CA LYS A 118 -9.07 -27.64 -63.86
C LYS A 118 -8.32 -27.00 -65.02
N LEU A 119 -8.28 -25.66 -65.09
CA LEU A 119 -7.54 -24.95 -66.15
C LEU A 119 -6.04 -25.26 -66.10
N ARG A 120 -5.48 -25.43 -64.89
CA ARG A 120 -4.08 -25.81 -64.72
C ARG A 120 -3.82 -27.23 -65.20
N GLU A 121 -4.72 -28.15 -64.89
CA GLU A 121 -4.64 -29.53 -65.38
C GLU A 121 -4.66 -29.57 -66.91
N GLU A 122 -5.55 -28.81 -67.55
CA GLU A 122 -5.61 -28.69 -69.02
C GLU A 122 -4.31 -28.14 -69.64
N LEU A 123 -3.62 -27.26 -68.93
CA LEU A 123 -2.33 -26.68 -69.35
C LEU A 123 -1.11 -27.50 -68.91
N GLY A 124 -1.29 -28.61 -68.19
CA GLY A 124 -0.20 -29.46 -67.69
C GLY A 124 0.54 -28.91 -66.47
N HIS A 125 -0.05 -27.96 -65.74
CA HIS A 125 0.50 -27.41 -64.51
C HIS A 125 -0.04 -28.14 -63.26
N PRO A 126 0.75 -28.24 -62.18
CA PRO A 126 0.27 -28.82 -60.92
C PRO A 126 -0.81 -27.96 -60.25
N PRO A 127 -1.69 -28.57 -59.42
CA PRO A 127 -2.73 -27.85 -58.71
C PRO A 127 -2.16 -26.82 -57.73
N LEU A 128 -2.95 -25.80 -57.42
CA LEU A 128 -2.61 -24.81 -56.42
C LEU A 128 -2.44 -25.45 -55.03
N GLN A 129 -1.49 -24.88 -54.28
CA GLN A 129 -1.33 -25.17 -52.85
C GLN A 129 -2.62 -24.95 -52.05
N SER A 130 -2.75 -25.65 -50.93
CA SER A 130 -3.94 -25.54 -50.08
C SER A 130 -3.99 -24.18 -49.37
N LEU A 131 -5.19 -23.67 -49.12
CA LEU A 131 -5.39 -22.45 -48.34
C LEU A 131 -4.73 -22.55 -46.95
N GLN A 132 -4.80 -23.73 -46.33
CA GLN A 132 -4.19 -23.96 -45.01
C GLN A 132 -2.67 -23.79 -45.03
N SER A 133 -1.98 -24.34 -46.03
CA SER A 133 -0.53 -24.17 -46.17
C SER A 133 -0.13 -22.70 -46.26
N LEU A 134 -0.89 -21.92 -47.05
CA LEU A 134 -0.63 -20.50 -47.25
C LEU A 134 -0.91 -19.67 -45.98
N LEU A 135 -1.94 -20.04 -45.22
CA LEU A 135 -2.23 -19.42 -43.92
C LEU A 135 -1.15 -19.74 -42.88
N ASP A 136 -0.66 -20.98 -42.84
CA ASP A 136 0.38 -21.42 -41.92
C ASP A 136 1.69 -20.67 -42.19
N GLU A 137 2.11 -20.57 -43.45
CA GLU A 137 3.27 -19.77 -43.87
C GLU A 137 3.14 -18.30 -43.45
N LYS A 138 1.97 -17.69 -43.65
CA LYS A 138 1.71 -16.31 -43.25
C LYS A 138 1.71 -16.13 -41.73
N SER A 139 1.17 -17.09 -40.99
CA SER A 139 1.18 -17.06 -39.52
C SER A 139 2.61 -17.12 -38.95
N GLN A 140 3.47 -17.93 -39.57
CA GLN A 140 4.89 -18.02 -39.20
C GLN A 140 5.64 -16.73 -39.52
N GLN A 141 5.38 -16.11 -40.68
CA GLN A 141 5.95 -14.80 -41.03
C GLN A 141 5.57 -13.74 -39.99
N TYR A 142 4.30 -13.67 -39.61
CA TYR A 142 3.83 -12.71 -38.60
C TYR A 142 4.48 -12.93 -37.24
N LEU A 143 4.62 -14.18 -36.80
CA LEU A 143 5.29 -14.51 -35.55
C LEU A 143 6.78 -14.13 -35.58
N GLN A 144 7.46 -14.37 -36.70
CA GLN A 144 8.86 -13.97 -36.89
C GLN A 144 9.02 -12.44 -36.83
N GLU A 145 8.13 -11.69 -37.48
CA GLU A 145 8.13 -10.22 -37.47
C GLU A 145 7.90 -9.68 -36.05
N ARG A 146 6.91 -10.22 -35.32
CA ARG A 146 6.65 -9.81 -33.93
C ARG A 146 7.82 -10.12 -33.00
N LEU A 147 8.49 -11.25 -33.20
CA LEU A 147 9.69 -11.60 -32.43
C LEU A 147 10.84 -10.65 -32.76
N ALA A 148 11.04 -10.29 -34.03
CA ALA A 148 12.07 -9.34 -34.46
C ALA A 148 11.83 -7.93 -33.88
N GLU A 149 10.59 -7.44 -33.87
CA GLU A 149 10.23 -6.16 -33.23
C GLU A 149 10.50 -6.16 -31.72
N SER A 150 10.20 -7.28 -31.05
CA SER A 150 10.47 -7.44 -29.61
C SER A 150 11.96 -7.57 -29.29
N ALA A 151 12.77 -8.02 -30.24
CA ALA A 151 14.22 -8.07 -30.12
C ALA A 151 14.82 -6.67 -30.36
N ALA A 152 14.37 -5.95 -31.39
CA ALA A 152 14.83 -4.59 -31.69
C ALA A 152 14.59 -3.61 -30.52
N LYS A 153 13.46 -3.72 -29.81
CA LYS A 153 13.19 -2.91 -28.61
C LYS A 153 14.13 -3.21 -27.45
N ARG A 154 14.60 -4.46 -27.29
CA ARG A 154 15.57 -4.83 -26.25
C ARG A 154 16.99 -4.34 -26.57
N THR A 155 17.39 -4.37 -27.83
CA THR A 155 18.70 -3.85 -28.28
C THR A 155 18.78 -2.32 -28.21
N ALA A 156 17.65 -1.61 -28.38
CA ALA A 156 17.58 -0.15 -28.27
C ALA A 156 17.71 0.35 -26.81
N ASP A 157 17.18 -0.39 -25.83
CA ASP A 157 17.34 -0.07 -24.40
C ASP A 157 18.78 -0.32 -23.89
N GLU A 158 19.50 -1.28 -24.48
CA GLU A 158 20.90 -1.56 -24.12
C GLU A 158 21.88 -0.53 -24.70
N ALA A 159 21.53 0.12 -25.83
CA ALA A 159 22.33 1.20 -26.41
C ALA A 159 22.19 2.56 -25.69
N SER A 160 21.20 2.72 -24.80
CA SER A 160 20.94 3.98 -24.09
C SER A 160 21.51 4.04 -22.66
N LEU A 161 22.07 2.94 -22.13
CA LEU A 161 22.61 2.86 -20.77
C LEU A 161 24.15 2.92 -20.73
N ASN A 162 24.72 4.01 -21.27
CA ASN A 162 26.13 4.37 -21.02
C ASN A 162 26.23 5.82 -20.49
N GLY A 163 25.65 6.05 -19.29
CA GLY A 163 25.56 7.40 -18.71
C GLY A 163 25.25 7.51 -17.21
N ALA A 164 25.89 6.70 -16.35
CA ALA A 164 26.18 6.97 -14.91
C ALA A 164 24.99 7.32 -13.94
N PRO A 165 25.18 7.49 -12.60
CA PRO A 165 24.86 6.41 -11.66
C PRO A 165 23.96 6.78 -10.44
N SER A 166 23.55 5.71 -9.75
CA SER A 166 23.17 5.60 -8.31
C SER A 166 21.73 5.92 -7.86
N ALA A 167 20.97 4.86 -7.53
CA ALA A 167 19.90 4.93 -6.55
C ALA A 167 19.78 3.60 -5.78
N LYS A 168 19.84 3.72 -4.45
CA LYS A 168 19.79 2.68 -3.41
C LYS A 168 18.66 1.66 -3.65
N ARG A 169 19.02 0.39 -3.86
CA ARG A 169 18.09 -0.74 -3.69
C ARG A 169 17.97 -1.08 -2.20
N ARG A 170 16.96 -0.51 -1.53
CA ARG A 170 16.44 -1.04 -0.26
C ARG A 170 15.66 -2.33 -0.56
N GLY A 171 15.98 -3.40 0.15
CA GLY A 171 15.08 -4.55 0.33
C GLY A 171 15.56 -5.88 -0.23
N ARG A 172 16.35 -6.62 0.57
CA ARG A 172 16.12 -8.06 0.76
C ARG A 172 16.72 -8.52 2.09
N PRO A 173 15.94 -9.08 3.03
CA PRO A 173 16.51 -9.71 4.22
C PRO A 173 17.10 -11.05 3.79
N LYS A 174 18.42 -11.22 3.95
CA LYS A 174 19.08 -12.51 3.76
C LYS A 174 19.56 -13.06 5.11
N GLY A 175 18.88 -14.11 5.56
CA GLY A 175 19.55 -15.28 6.13
C GLY A 175 19.75 -15.29 7.64
N SER A 176 18.80 -15.93 8.31
CA SER A 176 19.01 -16.93 9.38
C SER A 176 20.45 -17.43 9.54
N ARG A 177 21.00 -17.27 10.75
CA ARG A 177 22.08 -18.12 11.29
C ARG A 177 21.72 -18.55 12.70
N ASN A 178 21.10 -19.74 12.80
CA ASN A 178 21.17 -20.54 14.02
C ASN A 178 22.60 -21.08 14.17
N LYS A 179 23.24 -20.84 15.31
CA LYS A 179 24.35 -21.67 15.79
C LYS A 179 24.06 -22.07 17.23
N LYS A 180 23.66 -23.33 17.39
CA LYS A 180 23.65 -24.06 18.66
C LYS A 180 25.07 -24.06 19.24
N LEU A 181 25.19 -23.72 20.52
CA LEU A 181 26.15 -24.35 21.43
C LEU A 181 25.31 -24.86 22.60
N GLY A 182 25.26 -26.18 22.73
CA GLY A 182 24.68 -26.87 23.88
C GLY A 182 25.78 -27.17 24.90
N GLU A 183 25.37 -27.23 26.16
CA GLU A 183 25.99 -27.91 27.31
C GLU A 183 25.26 -27.33 28.54
N GLY A 184 24.66 -28.07 29.47
CA GLY A 184 24.30 -29.48 29.57
C GLY A 184 23.22 -29.57 30.66
N GLU A 185 22.30 -30.52 30.53
CA GLU A 185 21.48 -30.97 31.66
C GLU A 185 22.37 -31.71 32.68
N PRO A 186 21.98 -31.74 33.96
CA PRO A 186 21.23 -32.91 34.39
C PRO A 186 20.02 -32.60 35.30
N SER A 187 18.90 -33.23 34.93
CA SER A 187 18.05 -34.06 35.78
C SER A 187 17.77 -33.62 37.23
N SER A 188 16.50 -33.40 37.54
CA SER A 188 15.85 -34.13 38.63
C SER A 188 14.34 -34.19 38.46
N ALA A 189 13.85 -35.42 38.57
CA ALA A 189 12.45 -35.81 38.65
C ALA A 189 11.83 -35.43 40.01
N ASN A 190 10.54 -35.16 40.02
CA ASN A 190 9.56 -35.68 40.98
C ASN A 190 8.16 -35.31 40.46
N SER A 191 7.33 -36.31 40.17
CA SER A 191 6.31 -36.88 41.07
C SER A 191 5.12 -35.95 41.23
#